data_AF-A0A059F420-F1
#
_entry.id   AF-A0A059F420-F1
#
_cell.length_a   1.000
_cell.length_b   1.000
_cell.length_c   1.000
_cell.angle_alpha   90.00
_cell.angle_beta   90.00
_cell.angle_gamma   90.00
#
_symmetry.space_group_name_H-M   'P 1'
#
loop_
_entity.id
_entity.type
_entity.pdbx_description
1 polymer ?
#
loop_
_entity_poly.entity_id
_entity_poly.type
_entity_poly.pdbx_seq_one_letter_code
_entity_poly.pdbx_strand_id
1 'polypeptide(L)'
;MVVIQKESRITLPLTIEEYNIGQLYNVVEMSKENVGTKVKIEVNEDHDHPEYGMCRKTVKKMDLSSNLPTMVTMFFPSKLFRLEETSFNNYPECRTFYKSCYANESTFKMSIHSKHLEGVNENVFDGTHEIIDLNLTDKVHDKNYNVK
;
A
#
# COMPACT_ATOMS: atom_id res chain seq x y z
N MET A 1 -14.86 18.32 -2.19
CA MET A 1 -13.70 17.41 -2.26
C MET A 1 -13.94 16.49 -3.45
N VAL A 2 -13.04 16.48 -4.43
CA VAL A 2 -13.14 15.52 -5.53
C VAL A 2 -12.59 14.20 -5.01
N VAL A 3 -13.40 13.14 -5.10
CA VAL A 3 -13.01 11.79 -4.72
C VAL A 3 -12.76 11.00 -6.00
N ILE A 4 -11.57 10.42 -6.11
CA ILE A 4 -11.21 9.53 -7.21
C ILE A 4 -11.13 8.13 -6.63
N GLN A 5 -11.91 7.20 -7.18
CA GLN A 5 -11.91 5.79 -6.79
C GLN A 5 -11.56 4.95 -8.02
N LYS A 6 -10.55 4.09 -7.86
CA LYS A 6 -10.11 3.14 -8.88
C LYS A 6 -9.86 1.79 -8.24
N GLU A 7 -10.16 0.73 -8.97
CA GLU A 7 -9.87 -0.64 -8.57
C GLU A 7 -8.73 -1.17 -9.45
N SER A 8 -7.59 -1.46 -8.83
CA SER A 8 -6.47 -2.09 -9.53
C SER A 8 -6.49 -3.60 -9.32
N ARG A 9 -6.68 -4.36 -10.40
CA ARG A 9 -6.64 -5.83 -10.39
C ARG A 9 -5.26 -6.25 -10.84
N ILE A 10 -4.49 -6.89 -9.96
CA ILE A 10 -3.12 -7.32 -10.25
C ILE A 10 -3.10 -8.85 -10.22
N THR A 11 -3.09 -9.47 -11.39
CA THR A 11 -3.00 -10.93 -11.50
C THR A 11 -1.54 -11.35 -11.43
N LEU A 12 -1.21 -12.20 -10.46
CA LEU A 12 0.15 -12.72 -10.25
C LEU A 12 0.17 -14.24 -10.44
N PRO A 13 1.27 -14.82 -10.95
CA PRO A 13 1.44 -16.26 -11.09
C PRO A 13 1.84 -16.91 -9.76
N LEU A 14 1.19 -16.52 -8.66
CA LEU A 14 1.46 -16.95 -7.29
C LEU A 14 0.16 -17.44 -6.65
N THR A 15 0.26 -18.44 -5.79
CA THR A 15 -0.79 -18.78 -4.83
C THR A 15 -0.94 -17.68 -3.78
N ILE A 16 -2.07 -17.65 -3.07
CA ILE A 16 -2.30 -16.75 -1.93
C ILE A 16 -1.19 -16.89 -0.88
N GLU A 17 -0.79 -18.13 -0.57
CA GLU A 17 0.24 -18.40 0.43
C GLU A 17 1.62 -17.87 0.01
N GLU A 18 2.03 -18.15 -1.23
CA GLU A 18 3.30 -17.63 -1.79
C GLU A 18 3.31 -16.10 -1.82
N TYR A 19 2.18 -15.47 -2.18
CA TYR A 19 2.06 -14.02 -2.15
C TYR A 19 2.18 -13.47 -0.74
N ASN A 20 1.54 -14.07 0.26
CA ASN A 20 1.61 -13.62 1.65
C ASN A 20 3.07 -13.61 2.15
N ILE A 21 3.80 -14.70 1.91
CA ILE A 21 5.23 -14.82 2.27
C ILE A 21 6.05 -13.79 1.49
N GLY A 22 5.86 -13.69 0.18
CA GLY A 22 6.61 -12.76 -0.68
C GLY A 22 6.35 -11.29 -0.34
N GLN A 23 5.12 -10.93 0.00
CA GLN A 23 4.74 -9.58 0.41
C GLN A 23 5.45 -9.20 1.72
N LEU A 24 5.42 -10.07 2.73
CA LEU A 24 6.08 -9.82 4.01
C LEU A 24 7.59 -9.71 3.84
N TYR A 25 8.19 -10.59 3.03
CA TYR A 25 9.61 -10.53 2.68
C TYR A 25 9.96 -9.20 2.00
N ASN A 26 9.19 -8.80 0.97
CA ASN A 26 9.41 -7.54 0.26
C ASN A 26 9.29 -6.33 1.19
N VAL A 27 8.34 -6.34 2.13
CA VAL A 27 8.24 -5.26 3.14
C VAL A 27 9.52 -5.17 3.97
N VAL A 28 10.09 -6.30 4.38
CA VAL A 28 11.35 -6.34 5.15
C VAL A 28 12.52 -5.88 4.29
N GLU A 29 12.69 -6.39 3.07
CA GLU A 29 13.79 -6.01 2.18
C GLU A 29 13.72 -4.53 1.78
N MET A 30 12.56 -4.03 1.36
CA MET A 30 12.36 -2.61 1.11
C MET A 30 12.65 -1.78 2.36
N SER A 31 12.32 -2.28 3.56
CA SER A 31 12.63 -1.56 4.80
C SER A 31 14.15 -1.46 5.04
N LYS A 32 14.94 -2.46 4.63
CA LYS A 32 16.42 -2.43 4.71
C LYS A 32 17.01 -1.41 3.73
N GLU A 33 16.53 -1.37 2.50
CA GLU A 33 16.96 -0.36 1.51
C GLU A 33 16.61 1.06 1.96
N ASN A 34 15.54 1.18 2.75
CA ASN A 34 15.10 2.44 3.32
C ASN A 34 15.86 2.83 4.62
N VAL A 35 16.84 2.05 5.11
CA VAL A 35 17.65 2.44 6.28
C VAL A 35 18.50 3.66 5.93
N GLY A 36 18.20 4.80 6.56
CA GLY A 36 18.81 6.10 6.24
C GLY A 36 17.97 6.99 5.31
N THR A 37 16.83 6.48 4.81
CA THR A 37 15.84 7.28 4.09
C THR A 37 14.90 8.01 5.04
N LYS A 38 13.95 8.78 4.47
CA LYS A 38 12.98 9.56 5.24
C LYS A 38 11.74 8.78 5.67
N VAL A 39 11.80 7.44 5.71
CA VAL A 39 10.73 6.57 6.21
C VAL A 39 11.06 6.10 7.63
N LYS A 40 10.13 6.29 8.56
CA LYS A 40 10.26 5.89 9.97
C LYS A 40 9.07 5.04 10.37
N ILE A 41 9.32 3.85 10.89
CA ILE A 41 8.30 2.98 11.47
C ILE A 41 8.12 3.40 12.93
N GLU A 42 6.93 3.83 13.32
CA GLU A 42 6.61 4.25 14.69
C GLU A 42 5.91 3.15 15.48
N VAL A 43 5.06 2.36 14.81
CA VAL A 43 4.30 1.27 15.42
C VAL A 43 4.35 0.04 14.51
N ASN A 44 4.50 -1.13 15.10
CA ASN A 44 4.41 -2.43 14.43
C ASN A 44 4.04 -3.50 15.46
N GLU A 45 2.74 -3.69 15.72
CA GLU A 45 2.24 -4.54 16.80
C GLU A 45 0.93 -5.24 16.45
N ASP A 46 0.65 -6.36 17.10
CA ASP A 46 -0.65 -7.02 17.02
C ASP A 46 -1.71 -6.13 17.69
N HIS A 47 -2.86 -6.01 17.04
CA HIS A 47 -3.91 -5.08 17.40
C HIS A 47 -5.29 -5.70 17.16
N ASP A 48 -6.16 -5.64 18.16
CA ASP A 48 -7.57 -6.00 18.02
C ASP A 48 -8.37 -4.79 17.56
N HIS A 49 -8.71 -4.73 16.28
CA HIS A 49 -9.45 -3.62 15.71
C HIS A 49 -10.97 -3.90 15.78
N PRO A 50 -11.80 -2.96 16.26
CA PRO A 50 -13.24 -3.20 16.46
C PRO A 50 -13.99 -3.58 15.18
N GLU A 51 -13.53 -3.12 14.01
CA GLU A 51 -14.13 -3.43 12.71
C GLU A 51 -13.41 -4.57 11.97
N TYR A 52 -12.10 -4.76 12.18
CA TYR A 52 -11.27 -5.66 11.37
C TYR A 52 -10.84 -6.92 12.12
N GLY A 53 -11.15 -7.01 13.41
CA GLY A 53 -10.67 -8.07 14.29
C GLY A 53 -9.16 -8.01 14.55
N MET A 54 -8.59 -9.16 14.89
CA MET A 54 -7.15 -9.30 15.12
C MET A 54 -6.38 -9.02 13.83
N CYS A 55 -5.47 -8.04 13.90
CA CYS A 55 -4.67 -7.60 12.77
C CYS A 55 -3.29 -7.15 13.22
N ARG A 56 -2.35 -7.04 12.28
CA ARG A 56 -1.06 -6.38 12.51
C ARG A 56 -1.21 -4.90 12.16
N LYS A 57 -1.09 -4.02 13.16
CA LYS A 57 -1.12 -2.57 12.96
C LYS A 57 0.29 -2.04 12.74
N THR A 58 0.47 -1.27 11.68
CA THR A 58 1.73 -0.53 11.44
C THR A 58 1.46 0.96 11.21
N VAL A 59 2.29 1.81 11.81
CA VAL A 59 2.29 3.26 11.55
C VAL A 59 3.66 3.66 11.03
N LYS A 60 3.70 4.28 9.85
CA LYS A 60 4.94 4.77 9.23
C LYS A 60 4.80 6.25 8.90
N LYS A 61 5.81 7.05 9.25
CA LYS A 61 5.96 8.43 8.78
C LYS A 61 6.98 8.49 7.66
N MET A 62 6.58 9.06 6.54
CA MET A 62 7.42 9.17 5.34
C MET A 62 7.45 10.61 4.83
N ASP A 63 8.61 11.08 4.40
CA ASP A 63 8.76 12.37 3.73
C ASP A 63 9.03 12.16 2.25
N LEU A 64 8.00 12.38 1.42
CA LEU A 64 8.06 12.17 -0.02
C LEU A 64 8.59 13.38 -0.79
N SER A 65 8.92 14.48 -0.11
CA SER A 65 9.25 15.76 -0.76
C SER A 65 10.40 15.69 -1.78
N SER A 66 11.36 14.78 -1.58
CA SER A 66 12.51 14.59 -2.48
C SER A 66 12.19 13.78 -3.73
N ASN A 67 11.06 13.06 -3.75
CA ASN A 67 10.70 12.14 -4.83
C ASN A 67 9.62 12.72 -5.75
N LEU A 68 9.22 13.97 -5.52
CA LEU A 68 8.16 14.62 -6.28
C LEU A 68 8.70 15.32 -7.53
N PRO A 69 7.92 15.33 -8.63
CA PRO A 69 8.26 16.14 -9.80
C PRO A 69 8.43 17.61 -9.43
N THR A 70 9.39 18.30 -10.08
CA THR A 70 9.71 19.72 -9.82
C THR A 70 8.49 20.64 -9.92
N MET A 71 7.57 20.34 -10.84
CA MET A 71 6.33 21.10 -10.97
C MET A 71 5.52 21.08 -9.66
N VAL A 72 5.42 19.92 -8.99
CA VAL A 72 4.65 19.78 -7.74
C VAL A 72 5.32 20.56 -6.61
N THR A 73 6.65 20.47 -6.49
CA THR A 73 7.40 21.15 -5.43
C THR A 73 7.48 22.67 -5.63
N MET A 74 7.22 23.18 -6.84
CA MET A 74 7.13 24.62 -7.12
C MET A 74 5.82 25.24 -6.61
N PHE A 75 4.71 24.51 -6.68
CA PHE A 75 3.39 25.03 -6.29
C PHE A 75 3.01 24.73 -4.83
N PHE A 76 3.57 23.67 -4.24
CA PHE A 76 3.16 23.20 -2.91
C PHE A 76 4.32 23.14 -1.92
N PRO A 77 4.14 23.58 -0.66
CA PRO A 77 5.14 23.44 0.38
C PRO A 77 5.56 21.98 0.59
N SER A 78 6.87 21.72 0.63
CA SER A 78 7.43 20.37 0.80
C SER A 78 6.91 19.63 2.04
N LYS A 79 6.58 20.37 3.10
CA LYS A 79 6.03 19.81 4.36
C LYS A 79 4.70 19.09 4.17
N LEU A 80 3.88 19.48 3.18
CA LEU A 80 2.58 18.83 2.92
C LEU A 80 2.74 17.35 2.52
N PHE A 81 3.89 16.99 1.96
CA PHE A 81 4.21 15.65 1.48
C PHE A 81 4.91 14.77 2.52
N ARG A 82 4.90 15.21 3.78
CA ARG A 82 5.18 14.32 4.91
C ARG A 82 3.87 13.62 5.27
N LEU A 83 3.83 12.33 5.02
CA LEU A 83 2.64 11.51 5.19
C LEU A 83 2.81 10.57 6.39
N GLU A 84 1.70 10.30 7.05
CA GLU A 84 1.55 9.19 7.98
C GLU A 84 0.70 8.11 7.30
N GLU A 85 1.29 6.93 7.15
CA GLU A 85 0.63 5.69 6.72
C GLU A 85 0.23 4.90 7.96
N THR A 86 -1.05 4.58 8.10
CA THR A 86 -1.56 3.63 9.09
C THR A 86 -2.14 2.44 8.35
N SER A 87 -1.58 1.25 8.58
CA SER A 87 -2.03 0.01 7.95
C SER A 87 -2.52 -0.98 8.99
N PHE A 88 -3.63 -1.65 8.68
CA PHE A 88 -4.18 -2.77 9.41
C PHE A 88 -4.16 -3.98 8.47
N ASN A 89 -3.20 -4.88 8.71
CA ASN A 89 -3.05 -6.10 7.93
C ASN A 89 -3.76 -7.25 8.65
N ASN A 90 -4.90 -7.69 8.12
CA ASN A 90 -5.62 -8.89 8.50
C ASN A 90 -5.74 -9.80 7.27
N TYR A 91 -4.59 -10.31 6.82
CA TYR A 91 -4.50 -11.10 5.59
C TYR A 91 -5.59 -12.19 5.52
N PRO A 92 -6.34 -12.31 4.41
CA PRO A 92 -6.06 -11.76 3.08
C PRO A 92 -6.55 -10.33 2.82
N GLU A 93 -7.12 -9.63 3.80
CA GLU A 93 -7.58 -8.25 3.67
C GLU A 93 -6.62 -7.26 4.33
N CYS A 94 -6.34 -6.15 3.66
CA CYS A 94 -5.50 -5.08 4.19
C CYS A 94 -6.16 -3.75 3.97
N ARG A 95 -6.14 -2.90 5.00
CA ARG A 95 -6.62 -1.52 4.91
C ARG A 95 -5.52 -0.57 5.34
N THR A 96 -5.19 0.35 4.46
CA THR A 96 -4.12 1.31 4.64
C THR A 96 -4.67 2.71 4.43
N PHE A 97 -4.35 3.62 5.34
CA PHE A 97 -4.81 4.99 5.35
C PHE A 97 -3.60 5.92 5.32
N TYR A 98 -3.65 6.93 4.47
CA TYR A 98 -2.64 7.97 4.34
C TYR A 98 -3.27 9.32 4.65
N LYS A 99 -2.57 10.08 5.49
CA LYS A 99 -2.88 11.48 5.77
C LYS A 99 -1.60 12.31 5.77
N SER A 100 -1.73 13.60 5.49
CA SER A 100 -0.62 14.53 5.66
C SER A 100 -0.39 14.80 7.14
N CYS A 101 0.86 14.88 7.57
CA CYS A 101 1.22 15.29 8.94
C CYS A 101 0.98 16.79 9.20
N TYR A 102 0.78 17.59 8.15
CA TYR A 102 0.72 19.06 8.22
C TYR A 102 -0.53 19.66 7.57
N ALA A 103 -1.38 18.84 6.95
CA ALA A 103 -2.63 19.27 6.35
C ALA A 103 -3.81 18.61 7.06
N ASN A 104 -4.96 19.27 7.04
CA ASN A 104 -6.20 18.70 7.56
C ASN A 104 -6.70 17.58 6.64
N GLU A 105 -7.48 16.64 7.16
CA GLU A 105 -8.07 15.55 6.36
C GLU A 105 -8.94 16.05 5.19
N SER A 106 -9.51 17.25 5.31
CA SER A 106 -10.26 17.90 4.23
C SER A 106 -9.39 18.32 3.04
N THR A 107 -8.06 18.34 3.20
CA THR A 107 -7.09 18.69 2.15
C THR A 107 -6.58 17.45 1.43
N PHE A 108 -6.18 16.42 2.17
CA PHE A 108 -5.65 15.18 1.59
C PHE A 108 -6.03 13.98 2.45
N LYS A 109 -6.63 13.00 1.80
CA LYS A 109 -6.93 11.68 2.34
C LYS A 109 -6.79 10.67 1.21
N MET A 110 -6.07 9.59 1.47
CA MET A 110 -5.98 8.45 0.57
C MET A 110 -6.13 7.18 1.39
N SER A 111 -6.86 6.22 0.86
CA SER A 111 -6.99 4.90 1.45
C SER A 111 -6.81 3.84 0.38
N ILE A 112 -6.13 2.77 0.75
CA ILE A 112 -5.98 1.58 -0.07
C ILE A 112 -6.66 0.45 0.69
N HIS A 113 -7.59 -0.21 0.00
CA HIS A 113 -8.22 -1.43 0.46
C HIS A 113 -7.83 -2.55 -0.49
N SER A 114 -7.20 -3.59 0.03
CA SER A 114 -6.70 -4.70 -0.77
C SER A 114 -7.27 -6.01 -0.23
N LYS A 115 -7.71 -6.87 -1.15
CA LYS A 115 -8.15 -8.24 -0.90
C LYS A 115 -7.35 -9.17 -1.81
N HIS A 116 -6.74 -10.18 -1.24
CA HIS A 116 -5.94 -11.16 -1.97
C HIS A 116 -6.77 -12.44 -2.16
N LEU A 117 -7.16 -12.72 -3.40
CA LEU A 117 -8.11 -13.77 -3.74
C LEU A 117 -7.54 -14.67 -4.85
N GLU A 118 -8.00 -15.92 -4.89
CA GLU A 118 -7.68 -16.82 -6.01
C GLU A 118 -8.59 -16.55 -7.20
N GLY A 119 -8.02 -16.66 -8.40
CA GLY A 119 -8.76 -16.54 -9.66
C GLY A 119 -9.26 -15.13 -9.95
N VAL A 120 -10.24 -15.05 -10.85
CA VAL A 120 -10.86 -13.79 -11.29
C VAL A 120 -12.18 -13.63 -10.55
N ASN A 121 -12.27 -12.59 -9.72
CA ASN A 121 -13.46 -12.29 -8.94
C ASN A 121 -14.04 -10.95 -9.41
N GLU A 122 -15.35 -10.89 -9.64
CA GLU A 122 -16.03 -9.65 -10.00
C GLU A 122 -16.57 -8.93 -8.75
N ASN A 123 -16.57 -7.59 -8.79
CA ASN A 123 -17.19 -6.73 -7.78
C ASN A 123 -16.76 -7.01 -6.32
N VAL A 124 -15.46 -7.24 -6.10
CA VAL A 124 -14.88 -7.64 -4.80
C VAL A 124 -15.07 -6.60 -3.68
N PHE A 125 -15.18 -5.32 -4.05
CA PHE A 125 -15.28 -4.20 -3.13
C PHE A 125 -16.65 -3.52 -3.11
N ASP A 126 -17.62 -4.06 -3.85
CA ASP A 126 -18.94 -3.51 -4.06
C ASP A 126 -18.95 -2.09 -4.70
N GLY A 127 -19.71 -1.92 -5.79
CA GLY A 127 -19.97 -0.61 -6.39
C GLY A 127 -19.33 -0.43 -7.77
N THR A 128 -19.27 0.83 -8.21
CA THR A 128 -18.77 1.18 -9.56
C THR A 128 -17.40 1.82 -9.45
N HIS A 129 -16.38 1.08 -9.87
CA HIS A 129 -14.99 1.54 -9.89
C HIS A 129 -14.48 1.60 -11.32
N GLU A 130 -13.61 2.57 -11.62
CA GLU A 130 -12.77 2.50 -12.81
C GLU A 130 -11.76 1.36 -12.59
N ILE A 131 -11.85 0.31 -13.42
CA ILE A 131 -11.00 -0.87 -13.31
C ILE A 131 -9.71 -0.67 -14.11
N ILE A 132 -8.58 -0.88 -13.46
CA ILE A 132 -7.26 -0.98 -14.08
C ILE A 132 -6.81 -2.43 -13.93
N ASP A 133 -6.71 -3.15 -15.04
CA ASP A 133 -6.28 -4.55 -15.06
C ASP A 133 -4.80 -4.67 -15.43
N LEU A 134 -4.05 -5.34 -14.56
CA LEU A 134 -2.60 -5.53 -14.63
C LEU A 134 -2.31 -7.03 -14.54
N ASN A 135 -2.34 -7.70 -15.68
CA ASN A 135 -1.96 -9.10 -15.75
C ASN A 135 -0.43 -9.25 -15.83
N LEU A 136 0.17 -9.83 -14.77
CA LEU A 136 1.61 -10.08 -14.67
C LEU A 136 1.97 -11.57 -14.83
N THR A 137 1.03 -12.44 -15.19
CA THR A 137 1.29 -13.88 -15.37
C THR A 137 2.35 -14.16 -16.42
N ASP A 138 2.38 -13.35 -17.47
CA ASP A 138 3.25 -13.59 -18.63
C ASP A 138 4.67 -13.02 -18.42
N LYS A 139 4.88 -12.20 -17.38
CA LYS A 139 6.16 -11.54 -17.12
C LYS A 139 7.12 -12.34 -16.24
N VAL A 140 6.64 -13.41 -15.61
CA VAL A 140 7.46 -14.28 -14.76
C VAL A 140 7.78 -15.56 -15.54
N HIS A 141 8.79 -15.50 -16.40
CA HIS A 141 9.23 -16.66 -17.19
C HIS A 141 10.08 -17.66 -16.39
N ASP A 142 10.57 -17.29 -15.20
CA ASP A 142 11.47 -18.11 -14.41
C ASP A 142 10.96 -18.22 -12.96
N LYS A 143 10.33 -19.35 -12.62
CA LYS A 143 9.87 -19.67 -11.27
C LYS A 143 11.01 -20.02 -10.30
N ASN A 144 12.26 -19.98 -10.74
CA ASN A 144 13.38 -20.45 -9.93
C ASN A 144 13.92 -19.41 -8.93
N TYR A 145 13.36 -18.19 -8.86
CA TYR A 145 13.76 -17.15 -7.90
C TYR A 145 15.28 -17.05 -7.67
N ASN A 146 16.07 -17.23 -8.74
CA ASN A 146 17.53 -17.12 -8.65
C ASN A 146 17.90 -15.65 -8.50
N VAL A 147 17.93 -15.18 -7.26
CA VAL A 147 18.52 -13.88 -6.91
C VAL A 147 20.02 -14.00 -7.16
N LYS A 148 20.51 -13.35 -8.22
CA LYS A 148 21.95 -13.15 -8.43
C LYS A 148 22.47 -12.04 -7.53
#